data_AF-A0A2H0ALM1-F1
#
_entry.id   AF-A0A2H0ALM1-F1
#
_cell.length_a   1.000
_cell.length_b   1.000
_cell.length_c   1.000
_cell.angle_alpha   90.00
_cell.angle_beta   90.00
_cell.angle_gamma   90.00
#
_symmetry.space_group_name_H-M   'P 1'
#
loop_
_entity.id
_entity.type
_entity.pdbx_description
1 polymer ?
#
loop_
_entity_poly.entity_id
_entity_poly.type
_entity_poly.pdbx_seq_one_letter_code
_entity_poly.pdbx_strand_id
1 'polypeptide(L)'
;MGIACICLMIRCPIMSKALEEMHEADQKGFTLVEVVVTIAIIAILAAVATPVILRWLPDYRLRMAARDLFSNMQLAKMTAVKSNTNVAVVFNQAVGGTVFDYAVFVDSNNNVEYDAGELLVAGVRLSNYQGVQFDPAQGGGNGLTFTNNDDGLPAIAFRGNGLTRNNAGGFGAGTAFFSNTNARTLSVVVTAAGNIRIN
;
A
#
# COMPACT_ATOMS: atom_id res chain seq x y z
N MET A 1 0.91 21.48 -70.47
CA MET A 1 -0.39 20.84 -70.17
C MET A 1 -1.03 21.69 -69.08
N GLY A 2 -1.84 22.71 -69.42
CA GLY A 2 -3.30 22.58 -69.66
C GLY A 2 -3.98 22.38 -68.30
N ILE A 3 -4.87 23.23 -67.78
CA ILE A 3 -6.05 23.92 -68.33
C ILE A 3 -6.35 25.08 -67.35
N ALA A 4 -6.24 26.35 -67.75
CA ALA A 4 -7.37 27.22 -68.10
C ALA A 4 -8.63 27.04 -67.21
N CYS A 5 -8.76 27.84 -66.17
CA CYS A 5 -10.07 28.21 -65.65
C CYS A 5 -10.20 29.74 -65.73
N ILE A 6 -10.60 30.20 -66.91
CA ILE A 6 -11.14 31.54 -67.12
C ILE A 6 -12.55 31.50 -66.56
N CYS A 7 -12.78 32.13 -65.40
CA CYS A 7 -14.12 32.56 -65.01
C CYS A 7 -14.03 33.98 -64.45
N LEU A 8 -14.24 34.91 -65.38
CA LEU A 8 -14.99 36.15 -65.26
C LEU A 8 -14.54 37.19 -64.20
N MET A 9 -14.05 38.30 -64.75
CA MET A 9 -14.12 39.64 -64.18
C MET A 9 -15.46 39.89 -63.46
N ILE A 10 -15.45 39.93 -62.13
CA ILE A 10 -16.14 41.01 -61.39
C ILE A 10 -15.17 41.48 -60.33
N ARG A 11 -14.53 42.60 -60.63
CA ARG A 11 -13.70 43.38 -59.71
C ARG A 11 -14.64 44.01 -58.69
N CYS A 12 -15.11 43.21 -57.73
CA CYS A 12 -15.88 43.68 -56.59
C CYS A 12 -14.89 44.13 -55.51
N PRO A 13 -14.69 45.45 -55.29
CA PRO A 13 -13.77 45.93 -54.25
C PRO A 13 -14.28 45.63 -52.82
N ILE A 14 -15.50 45.11 -52.69
CA ILE A 14 -16.16 44.85 -51.41
C ILE A 14 -15.75 43.48 -50.84
N MET A 15 -15.47 42.49 -51.70
CA MET A 15 -15.13 41.12 -51.26
C MET A 15 -13.65 40.89 -50.99
N SER A 16 -12.81 41.92 -51.17
CA SER A 16 -11.42 41.94 -50.71
C SER A 16 -11.32 42.19 -49.20
N LYS A 17 -12.29 42.93 -48.63
CA LYS A 17 -12.25 43.34 -47.21
C LYS A 17 -12.77 42.26 -46.26
N ALA A 18 -13.57 41.32 -46.76
CA ALA A 18 -14.17 40.26 -45.93
C ALA A 18 -13.21 39.09 -45.61
N LEU A 19 -12.10 38.96 -46.35
CA LEU A 19 -11.04 37.98 -46.02
C LEU A 19 -9.94 38.56 -45.13
N GLU A 20 -9.98 39.88 -44.86
CA GLU A 20 -9.04 40.59 -43.99
C GLU A 20 -9.49 40.64 -42.52
N GLU A 21 -10.63 40.04 -42.18
CA GLU A 21 -11.06 39.83 -40.79
C GLU A 21 -10.93 38.36 -40.36
N MET A 22 -9.85 37.68 -40.77
CA MET A 22 -9.41 36.45 -40.11
C MET A 22 -8.58 36.81 -38.89
N HIS A 23 -9.30 37.14 -37.81
CA HIS A 23 -8.98 36.75 -36.43
C HIS A 23 -7.48 36.63 -36.14
N GLU A 24 -6.83 37.76 -35.82
CA GLU A 24 -5.70 37.69 -34.90
C GLU A 24 -6.23 37.14 -33.59
N ALA A 25 -6.20 35.82 -33.44
CA ALA A 25 -6.19 35.21 -32.14
C ALA A 25 -4.93 35.77 -31.46
N ASP A 26 -5.12 36.81 -30.65
CA ASP A 26 -4.12 37.36 -29.75
C ASP A 26 -3.58 36.19 -28.92
N GLN A 27 -2.45 35.64 -29.38
CA GLN A 27 -1.73 34.58 -28.71
C GLN A 27 -1.06 35.23 -27.50
N LYS A 28 -1.85 35.47 -26.45
CA LYS A 28 -1.38 36.04 -25.18
C LYS A 28 -0.38 35.07 -24.56
N GLY A 29 0.90 35.37 -24.76
CA GLY A 29 2.01 34.71 -24.07
C GLY A 29 2.18 35.23 -22.65
N PHE A 30 2.70 34.39 -21.76
CA PHE A 30 3.09 34.79 -20.40
C PHE A 30 4.28 35.75 -20.45
N THR A 31 4.25 36.78 -19.62
CA THR A 31 5.39 37.70 -19.51
C THR A 31 6.51 37.08 -18.67
N LEU A 32 7.76 37.48 -18.89
CA LEU A 32 8.90 37.02 -18.06
C LEU A 32 8.66 37.31 -16.57
N VAL A 33 8.10 38.47 -16.26
CA VAL A 33 7.77 38.87 -14.89
C VAL A 33 6.73 37.94 -14.28
N GLU A 34 5.70 37.55 -15.04
CA GLU A 34 4.67 36.62 -14.58
C GLU A 34 5.23 35.23 -14.28
N VAL A 35 6.16 34.73 -15.09
CA VAL A 35 6.86 33.47 -14.82
C VAL A 35 7.72 33.56 -13.54
N VAL A 36 8.44 34.67 -13.33
CA VAL A 36 9.25 34.86 -12.11
C VAL A 36 8.37 34.93 -10.86
N VAL A 37 7.26 35.67 -10.92
CA VAL A 37 6.33 35.80 -9.79
C VAL A 37 5.65 34.47 -9.49
N THR A 38 5.21 33.72 -10.51
CA THR A 38 4.58 32.40 -10.31
C THR A 38 5.55 31.39 -9.69
N ILE A 39 6.81 31.32 -10.15
CA ILE A 39 7.83 30.46 -9.54
C ILE A 39 8.12 30.89 -8.10
N ALA A 40 8.20 32.20 -7.82
CA ALA A 40 8.40 32.70 -6.46
C ALA A 40 7.26 32.27 -5.53
N ILE A 41 6.00 32.36 -5.98
CA ILE A 41 4.85 31.89 -5.21
C ILE A 41 4.92 30.38 -4.98
N ILE A 42 5.21 29.59 -6.02
CA ILE A 42 5.35 28.12 -5.90
C ILE A 42 6.45 27.75 -4.90
N ALA A 43 7.60 28.43 -4.95
CA ALA A 43 8.71 28.19 -4.03
C ALA A 43 8.32 28.45 -2.56
N ILE A 44 7.60 29.55 -2.30
CA ILE A 44 7.10 29.87 -0.95
C ILE A 44 6.11 28.80 -0.49
N LEU A 45 5.16 28.40 -1.35
CA LEU A 45 4.17 27.36 -1.01
C LEU A 45 4.84 26.02 -0.72
N ALA A 46 5.81 25.61 -1.56
CA ALA A 46 6.58 24.38 -1.36
C ALA A 46 7.34 24.41 -0.03
N ALA A 47 8.01 25.52 0.29
CA ALA A 47 8.76 25.67 1.54
C ALA A 47 7.90 25.47 2.80
N VAL A 48 6.63 25.92 2.77
CA VAL A 48 5.68 25.73 3.87
C VAL A 48 5.07 24.32 3.87
N ALA A 49 4.78 23.76 2.70
CA ALA A 49 4.10 22.45 2.58
C ALA A 49 5.01 21.26 2.93
N THR A 50 6.28 21.27 2.51
CA THR A 50 7.21 20.15 2.71
C THR A 50 7.32 19.66 4.16
N PRO A 51 7.58 20.50 5.18
CA PRO A 51 7.72 20.02 6.56
C PRO A 51 6.42 19.42 7.13
N VAL A 52 5.25 19.89 6.68
CA VAL A 52 3.95 19.35 7.09
C VAL A 52 3.79 17.92 6.58
N ILE A 53 4.08 17.69 5.30
CA ILE A 53 4.01 16.36 4.68
C ILE A 53 4.95 15.37 5.36
N LEU A 54 6.20 15.79 5.62
CA LEU A 54 7.19 14.92 6.26
C LEU A 54 6.79 14.47 7.67
N ARG A 55 6.04 15.30 8.41
CA ARG A 55 5.54 14.92 9.75
C ARG A 55 4.41 13.88 9.70
N TRP A 56 3.55 13.94 8.69
CA TRP A 56 2.35 13.09 8.61
C TRP A 56 2.62 11.75 7.92
N LEU A 57 3.65 11.70 7.06
CA LEU A 57 3.98 10.52 6.27
C LEU A 57 4.29 9.25 7.13
N PRO A 58 5.05 9.31 8.24
CA PRO A 58 5.29 8.13 9.07
C PRO A 58 4.02 7.57 9.70
N ASP A 59 3.08 8.43 10.11
CA ASP A 59 1.82 8.02 10.73
C ASP A 59 0.88 7.37 9.70
N TYR A 60 0.88 7.89 8.47
CA TYR A 60 0.18 7.27 7.35
C TYR A 60 0.75 5.88 7.03
N ARG A 61 2.08 5.75 6.93
CA ARG A 61 2.75 4.46 6.67
C ARG A 61 2.48 3.44 7.78
N LEU A 62 2.47 3.86 9.04
CA LEU A 62 2.13 3.01 10.19
C LEU A 62 0.71 2.41 10.05
N ARG A 63 -0.26 3.26 9.71
CA ARG A 63 -1.65 2.83 9.48
C ARG A 63 -1.75 1.88 8.28
N MET A 64 -0.99 2.14 7.22
CA MET A 64 -0.96 1.26 6.04
C MET A 64 -0.42 -0.12 6.38
N ALA A 65 0.70 -0.20 7.10
CA ALA A 65 1.30 -1.48 7.52
C ALA A 65 0.35 -2.31 8.42
N ALA A 66 -0.26 -1.67 9.43
CA ALA A 66 -1.22 -2.35 10.30
C ALA A 66 -2.49 -2.81 9.55
N ARG A 67 -2.99 -2.01 8.61
CA ARG A 67 -4.13 -2.37 7.75
C ARG A 67 -3.80 -3.49 6.78
N ASP A 68 -2.57 -3.54 6.29
CA ASP A 68 -2.11 -4.60 5.41
C ASP A 68 -2.05 -5.94 6.16
N LEU A 69 -1.47 -5.97 7.37
CA LEU A 69 -1.51 -7.16 8.23
C LEU A 69 -2.94 -7.59 8.54
N PHE A 70 -3.81 -6.63 8.92
CA PHE A 70 -5.23 -6.92 9.15
C PHE A 70 -5.89 -7.57 7.93
N SER A 71 -5.67 -7.00 6.73
CA SER A 71 -6.22 -7.50 5.47
C SER A 71 -5.69 -8.89 5.14
N ASN A 72 -4.40 -9.13 5.33
CA ASN A 72 -3.78 -10.43 5.07
C ASN A 72 -4.22 -11.50 6.09
N MET A 73 -4.47 -11.15 7.34
CA MET A 73 -5.08 -12.06 8.32
C MET A 73 -6.54 -12.38 7.96
N GLN A 74 -7.32 -11.40 7.48
CA GLN A 74 -8.67 -11.65 6.97
C GLN A 74 -8.64 -12.54 5.72
N LEU A 75 -7.69 -12.30 4.81
CA LEU A 75 -7.45 -13.16 3.65
C LEU A 75 -7.12 -14.59 4.09
N ALA A 76 -6.23 -14.76 5.08
CA ALA A 76 -5.88 -16.06 5.63
C ALA A 76 -7.13 -16.79 6.17
N LYS A 77 -7.93 -16.11 7.01
CA LYS A 77 -9.18 -16.63 7.54
C LYS A 77 -10.16 -17.04 6.45
N MET A 78 -10.40 -16.17 5.46
CA MET A 78 -11.33 -16.46 4.36
C MET A 78 -10.82 -17.60 3.49
N THR A 79 -9.50 -17.68 3.25
CA THR A 79 -8.88 -18.77 2.50
C THR A 79 -9.08 -20.08 3.24
N ALA A 80 -8.81 -20.12 4.54
CA ALA A 80 -8.99 -21.30 5.37
C ALA A 80 -10.44 -21.81 5.34
N VAL A 81 -11.40 -20.91 5.53
CA VAL A 81 -12.83 -21.24 5.49
C VAL A 81 -13.26 -21.73 4.11
N LYS A 82 -12.78 -21.08 3.04
CA LYS A 82 -13.14 -21.43 1.66
C LYS A 82 -12.57 -22.78 1.23
N SER A 83 -11.33 -23.09 1.61
CA SER A 83 -10.65 -24.34 1.24
C SER A 83 -10.83 -25.45 2.27
N ASN A 84 -11.51 -25.18 3.39
CA ASN A 84 -11.60 -26.07 4.54
C ASN A 84 -10.24 -26.68 4.95
N THR A 85 -9.18 -25.86 4.82
CA THR A 85 -7.79 -26.23 5.11
C THR A 85 -7.19 -25.17 6.02
N ASN A 86 -6.18 -25.52 6.84
CA ASN A 86 -5.55 -24.53 7.70
C ASN A 86 -4.73 -23.53 6.87
N VAL A 87 -4.73 -22.27 7.30
CA VAL A 87 -3.89 -21.22 6.69
C VAL A 87 -3.14 -20.53 7.82
N ALA A 88 -1.82 -20.63 7.79
CA ALA A 88 -0.93 -20.09 8.81
C ALA A 88 -0.46 -18.68 8.44
N VAL A 89 -0.24 -17.87 9.47
CA VAL A 89 0.45 -16.59 9.44
C VAL A 89 1.64 -16.73 10.38
N VAL A 90 2.84 -16.75 9.81
CA VAL A 90 4.10 -16.90 10.56
C VAL A 90 4.93 -15.64 10.41
N PHE A 91 5.44 -15.13 11.52
CA PHE A 91 6.25 -13.91 11.57
C PHE A 91 7.74 -14.25 11.43
N ASN A 92 8.50 -13.36 10.80
CA ASN A 92 9.93 -13.54 10.50
C ASN A 92 10.24 -14.81 9.68
N GLN A 93 9.31 -15.21 8.81
CA GLN A 93 9.40 -16.43 8.02
C GLN A 93 10.33 -16.27 6.81
N ALA A 94 11.25 -17.22 6.63
CA ALA A 94 12.04 -17.34 5.41
C ALA A 94 11.30 -18.17 4.36
N VAL A 95 11.21 -17.66 3.13
CA VAL A 95 10.65 -18.37 1.97
C VAL A 95 11.56 -18.14 0.76
N GLY A 96 12.08 -19.21 0.18
CA GLY A 96 12.94 -19.13 -1.03
C GLY A 96 14.18 -18.24 -0.85
N GLY A 97 14.75 -18.19 0.35
CA GLY A 97 15.92 -17.34 0.68
C GLY A 97 15.60 -15.87 1.01
N THR A 98 14.33 -15.47 0.96
CA THR A 98 13.89 -14.13 1.40
C THR A 98 13.20 -14.23 2.75
N VAL A 99 13.60 -13.41 3.72
CA VAL A 99 12.92 -13.29 5.02
C VAL A 99 11.82 -12.24 4.93
N PHE A 100 10.60 -12.67 5.23
CA PHE A 100 9.43 -11.82 5.35
C PHE A 100 9.15 -11.53 6.82
N ASP A 101 8.77 -10.29 7.13
CA ASP A 101 8.34 -9.92 8.48
C ASP A 101 7.08 -10.71 8.88
N TYR A 102 6.24 -11.05 7.92
CA TYR A 102 5.27 -12.12 8.04
C TYR A 102 4.94 -12.76 6.68
N ALA A 103 4.63 -14.05 6.71
CA ALA A 103 4.17 -14.83 5.57
C ALA A 103 2.84 -15.51 5.89
N VAL A 104 1.99 -15.63 4.88
CA VAL A 104 0.69 -16.31 4.91
C VAL A 104 0.74 -17.45 3.92
N PHE A 105 0.44 -18.68 4.35
CA PHE A 105 0.50 -19.86 3.49
C PHE A 105 -0.54 -20.90 3.89
N VAL A 106 -0.90 -21.77 2.94
CA VAL A 106 -1.79 -22.91 3.19
C VAL A 106 -1.01 -24.01 3.89
N ASP A 107 -1.33 -24.22 5.17
CA ASP A 107 -0.74 -25.21 6.08
C ASP A 107 -1.37 -26.58 5.81
N SER A 108 -0.75 -27.34 4.92
CA SER A 108 -1.34 -28.56 4.35
C SER A 108 -1.10 -29.79 5.22
N ASN A 109 -0.03 -29.79 6.03
CA ASN A 109 0.35 -30.87 6.93
C ASN A 109 0.00 -30.57 8.40
N ASN A 110 -0.52 -29.38 8.70
CA ASN A 110 -0.99 -28.93 10.01
C ASN A 110 0.12 -28.64 11.04
N ASN A 111 1.36 -28.37 10.62
CA ASN A 111 2.49 -28.06 11.50
C ASN A 111 2.68 -26.55 11.74
N VAL A 112 1.92 -25.66 11.08
CA VAL A 112 2.06 -24.21 11.26
C VAL A 112 3.49 -23.70 10.95
N GLU A 113 4.16 -24.38 10.02
CA GLU A 113 5.52 -24.08 9.55
C GLU A 113 5.49 -24.05 8.03
N TYR A 114 6.25 -23.13 7.43
CA TYR A 114 6.27 -23.06 5.98
C TYR A 114 7.19 -24.13 5.41
N ASP A 115 6.60 -25.07 4.68
CA ASP A 115 7.33 -26.13 3.99
C ASP A 115 7.48 -25.86 2.49
N ALA A 116 8.58 -26.37 1.92
CA ALA A 116 8.78 -26.33 0.47
C ALA A 116 7.66 -27.12 -0.23
N GLY A 117 6.86 -26.43 -1.05
CA GLY A 117 5.70 -27.00 -1.74
C GLY A 117 4.36 -26.48 -1.21
N GLU A 118 4.35 -25.78 -0.08
CA GLU A 118 3.15 -25.10 0.40
C GLU A 118 2.88 -23.81 -0.38
N LEU A 119 1.59 -23.53 -0.57
CA LEU A 119 1.14 -22.37 -1.30
C LEU A 119 1.32 -21.11 -0.44
N LEU A 120 2.30 -20.29 -0.81
CA LEU A 120 2.43 -18.93 -0.29
C LEU A 120 1.29 -18.06 -0.81
N VAL A 121 0.42 -17.61 0.09
CA VAL A 121 -0.72 -16.72 -0.20
C VAL A 121 -0.28 -15.26 -0.20
N ALA A 122 0.54 -14.86 0.77
CA ALA A 122 1.10 -13.52 0.87
C ALA A 122 2.44 -13.54 1.61
N GLY A 123 3.37 -12.67 1.24
CA GLY A 123 4.61 -12.43 1.99
C GLY A 123 4.87 -10.95 2.03
N VAL A 124 5.02 -10.38 3.23
CA VAL A 124 5.15 -8.93 3.41
C VAL A 124 6.41 -8.59 4.19
N ARG A 125 7.06 -7.50 3.75
CA ARG A 125 8.22 -6.92 4.39
C ARG A 125 7.87 -5.51 4.87
N LEU A 126 8.08 -5.24 6.15
CA LEU A 126 7.88 -3.93 6.76
C LEU A 126 8.86 -2.89 6.21
N SER A 127 9.98 -3.31 5.61
CA SER A 127 10.84 -2.43 4.82
C SER A 127 10.11 -1.68 3.69
N ASN A 128 8.99 -2.21 3.21
CA ASN A 128 8.13 -1.52 2.23
C ASN A 128 7.43 -0.28 2.83
N TYR A 129 7.33 -0.21 4.16
CA TYR A 129 6.77 0.90 4.93
C TYR A 129 7.88 1.59 5.71
N GLN A 130 8.70 2.38 5.01
CA GLN A 130 9.87 3.03 5.61
C GLN A 130 9.52 3.79 6.90
N GLY A 131 10.25 3.45 7.97
CA GLY A 131 10.08 4.03 9.30
C GLY A 131 9.04 3.31 10.17
N VAL A 132 8.53 2.15 9.74
CA VAL A 132 7.64 1.28 10.51
C VAL A 132 8.36 -0.01 10.87
N GLN A 133 8.14 -0.48 12.09
CA GLN A 133 8.67 -1.75 12.59
C GLN A 133 7.68 -2.37 13.59
N PHE A 134 7.85 -3.65 13.93
CA PHE A 134 7.22 -4.19 15.14
C PHE A 134 7.78 -3.47 16.37
N ASP A 135 6.92 -3.11 17.32
CA ASP A 135 7.29 -2.32 18.49
C ASP A 135 8.07 -3.16 19.52
N PRO A 136 9.39 -2.98 19.65
CA PRO A 136 10.19 -3.79 20.57
C PRO A 136 9.89 -3.49 22.04
N ALA A 137 9.19 -2.40 22.36
CA ALA A 137 8.75 -2.12 23.73
C ALA A 137 7.56 -3.01 24.18
N GLN A 138 6.97 -3.78 23.26
CA GLN A 138 5.82 -4.64 23.49
C GLN A 138 6.14 -6.10 23.13
N GLY A 139 5.24 -7.03 23.48
CA GLY A 139 5.37 -8.44 23.09
C GLY A 139 6.59 -9.18 23.65
N GLY A 140 7.18 -8.69 24.75
CA GLY A 140 8.39 -9.30 25.30
C GLY A 140 9.66 -9.01 24.50
N GLY A 141 9.69 -7.97 23.67
CA GLY A 141 10.91 -7.47 23.01
C GLY A 141 10.89 -7.51 21.49
N ASN A 142 9.95 -8.25 20.89
CA ASN A 142 9.84 -8.44 19.43
C ASN A 142 8.56 -7.81 18.83
N GLY A 143 7.73 -7.17 19.66
CA GLY A 143 6.45 -6.57 19.23
C GLY A 143 5.35 -7.57 18.89
N LEU A 144 5.49 -8.85 19.27
CA LEU A 144 4.55 -9.92 18.95
C LEU A 144 4.19 -10.73 20.20
N THR A 145 2.92 -11.08 20.40
CA THR A 145 2.48 -11.95 21.52
C THR A 145 2.00 -13.33 21.07
N PHE A 146 2.16 -13.66 19.79
CA PHE A 146 1.81 -14.98 19.27
C PHE A 146 2.75 -16.04 19.84
N THR A 147 2.20 -17.23 20.10
CA THR A 147 3.01 -18.40 20.49
C THR A 147 3.89 -18.85 19.34
N ASN A 148 5.08 -19.35 19.65
CA ASN A 148 5.98 -19.84 18.62
C ASN A 148 5.54 -21.20 18.05
N ASN A 149 5.87 -21.45 16.79
CA ASN A 149 5.91 -22.80 16.19
C ASN A 149 7.19 -23.55 16.59
N ASP A 150 7.42 -24.76 16.06
CA ASP A 150 8.58 -25.59 16.45
C ASP A 150 9.90 -25.04 15.87
N ASP A 151 9.85 -24.22 14.83
CA ASP A 151 10.95 -23.37 14.34
C ASP A 151 11.27 -22.16 15.27
N GLY A 152 10.50 -21.94 16.33
CA GLY A 152 10.70 -20.83 17.26
C GLY A 152 10.21 -19.47 16.74
N LEU A 153 9.41 -19.46 15.67
CA LEU A 153 8.85 -18.26 15.06
C LEU A 153 7.43 -17.98 15.58
N PRO A 154 7.07 -16.73 15.92
CA PRO A 154 5.71 -16.40 16.34
C PRO A 154 4.72 -16.74 15.23
N ALA A 155 3.64 -17.43 15.57
CA ALA A 155 2.71 -17.95 14.56
C ALA A 155 1.26 -18.04 15.05
N ILE A 156 0.34 -17.97 14.10
CA ILE A 156 -1.07 -18.27 14.31
C ILE A 156 -1.67 -18.83 13.02
N ALA A 157 -2.56 -19.82 13.11
CA ALA A 157 -3.27 -20.32 11.94
C ALA A 157 -4.79 -20.18 12.11
N PHE A 158 -5.49 -20.06 10.98
CA PHE A 158 -6.94 -20.10 10.91
C PHE A 158 -7.39 -21.48 10.41
N ARG A 159 -8.42 -22.03 11.06
CA ARG A 159 -9.05 -23.29 10.67
C ARG A 159 -10.16 -23.07 9.64
N GLY A 160 -10.60 -24.15 9.01
CA GLY A 160 -11.76 -24.16 8.09
C GLY A 160 -13.08 -23.68 8.71
N ASN A 161 -13.21 -23.69 10.04
CA ASN A 161 -14.36 -23.15 10.75
C ASN A 161 -14.21 -21.66 11.17
N GLY A 162 -13.11 -21.01 10.77
CA GLY A 162 -12.83 -19.60 11.06
C GLY A 162 -12.28 -19.32 12.46
N LEU A 163 -12.16 -20.32 13.33
CA LEU A 163 -11.45 -20.22 14.61
C LEU A 163 -9.94 -20.28 14.38
N THR A 164 -9.19 -19.79 15.34
CA THR A 164 -7.72 -19.82 15.29
C THR A 164 -7.17 -21.06 15.98
N ARG A 165 -5.94 -21.42 15.62
CA ARG A 165 -5.13 -22.42 16.31
C ARG A 165 -3.71 -21.92 16.55
N ASN A 166 -3.11 -22.41 17.62
CA ASN A 166 -1.67 -22.33 17.85
C ASN A 166 -0.99 -23.62 17.33
N ASN A 167 0.34 -23.68 17.46
CA ASN A 167 1.11 -24.84 17.02
C ASN A 167 0.67 -26.14 17.72
N ALA A 168 0.46 -26.09 19.05
CA ALA A 168 0.00 -27.21 19.86
C ALA A 168 -1.43 -27.70 19.53
N GLY A 169 -2.13 -27.11 18.56
CA GLY A 169 -3.48 -27.53 18.14
C GLY A 169 -4.61 -27.01 19.02
N GLY A 170 -4.29 -26.24 20.07
CA GLY A 170 -5.27 -25.49 20.88
C GLY A 170 -5.75 -24.22 20.18
N PHE A 171 -6.47 -23.36 20.90
CA PHE A 171 -6.84 -22.04 20.39
C PHE A 171 -5.64 -21.09 20.40
N GLY A 172 -5.45 -20.34 19.31
CA GLY A 172 -4.40 -19.33 19.18
C GLY A 172 -4.95 -17.92 19.36
N ALA A 173 -4.21 -17.04 20.00
CA ALA A 173 -4.51 -15.61 20.05
C ALA A 173 -3.20 -14.84 20.15
N GLY A 174 -3.22 -13.57 19.77
CA GLY A 174 -2.03 -12.75 19.87
C GLY A 174 -2.25 -11.36 19.30
N THR A 175 -1.19 -10.57 19.34
CA THR A 175 -1.18 -9.18 18.92
C THR A 175 0.15 -8.88 18.26
N ALA A 176 0.10 -8.19 17.13
CA ALA A 176 1.26 -7.54 16.54
C ALA A 176 1.21 -6.05 16.85
N PHE A 177 2.22 -5.54 17.52
CA PHE A 177 2.39 -4.14 17.85
C PHE A 177 3.32 -3.51 16.83
N PHE A 178 2.94 -2.36 16.29
CA PHE A 178 3.71 -1.58 15.34
C PHE A 178 4.10 -0.27 15.98
N SER A 179 5.29 0.22 15.65
CA SER A 179 5.75 1.56 16.01
C SER A 179 6.30 2.27 14.77
N ASN A 180 6.31 3.60 14.81
CA ASN A 180 6.97 4.41 13.80
C ASN A 180 8.02 5.37 14.40
N THR A 181 8.72 6.09 13.52
CA THR A 181 9.75 7.08 13.91
C THR A 181 9.22 8.27 14.72
N ASN A 182 7.90 8.49 14.75
CA ASN A 182 7.24 9.53 15.55
C ASN A 182 6.79 9.02 16.93
N ALA A 183 7.23 7.82 17.34
CA ALA A 183 6.78 7.14 18.56
C ALA A 183 5.25 6.92 18.62
N ARG A 184 4.57 6.85 17.47
CA ARG A 184 3.19 6.39 17.38
C ARG A 184 3.16 4.88 17.33
N THR A 185 2.17 4.29 18.01
CA THR A 185 1.95 2.86 18.02
C THR A 185 0.55 2.51 17.53
N LEU A 186 0.43 1.33 16.92
CA LEU A 186 -0.83 0.69 16.55
C LEU A 186 -0.69 -0.80 16.80
N SER A 187 -1.81 -1.49 16.99
CA SER A 187 -1.78 -2.94 17.17
C SER A 187 -2.83 -3.66 16.34
N VAL A 188 -2.49 -4.85 15.86
CA VAL A 188 -3.43 -5.77 15.21
C VAL A 188 -3.61 -6.95 16.14
N VAL A 189 -4.83 -7.13 16.64
CA VAL A 189 -5.18 -8.16 17.63
C VAL A 189 -5.97 -9.25 16.94
N VAL A 190 -5.62 -10.51 17.21
CA VAL A 190 -6.37 -11.70 16.81
C VAL A 190 -6.82 -12.46 18.06
N THR A 191 -8.10 -12.77 18.15
CA THR A 191 -8.66 -13.56 19.27
C THR A 191 -8.79 -15.04 18.93
N ALA A 192 -8.96 -15.89 19.94
CA ALA A 192 -9.26 -17.32 19.81
C ALA A 192 -10.50 -17.63 18.94
N ALA A 193 -11.45 -16.71 18.89
CA ALA A 193 -12.64 -16.81 18.06
C ALA A 193 -12.40 -16.43 16.58
N GLY A 194 -11.17 -16.07 16.22
CA GLY A 194 -10.81 -15.60 14.89
C GLY A 194 -11.30 -14.19 14.57
N ASN A 195 -11.61 -13.37 15.58
CA ASN A 195 -11.87 -11.95 15.36
C ASN A 195 -10.54 -11.21 15.25
N ILE A 196 -10.42 -10.38 14.22
CA ILE A 196 -9.24 -9.56 13.94
C ILE A 196 -9.67 -8.10 14.08
N ARG A 197 -8.88 -7.27 14.77
CA ARG A 197 -9.14 -5.82 14.91
C ARG A 197 -7.85 -5.03 14.96
N ILE A 198 -7.95 -3.74 14.62
CA ILE A 198 -6.87 -2.76 14.77
C ILE A 198 -7.22 -1.87 15.96
N ASN A 199 -6.27 -1.66 16.87
CA ASN A 199 -6.38 -0.69 17.98
C ASN A 199 -5.31 0.39 17.85
#